data_AF-A0A1P8YFS2-F1
#
_entry.id   AF-A0A1P8YFS2-F1
#
_cell.length_a   1.000
_cell.length_b   1.000
_cell.length_c   1.000
_cell.angle_alpha   90.00
_cell.angle_beta   90.00
_cell.angle_gamma   90.00
#
_symmetry.space_group_name_H-M   'P 1'
#
loop_
_entity.id
_entity.type
_entity.pdbx_description
1 polymer ?
#
loop_
_entity_poly.entity_id
_entity_poly.type
_entity_poly.pdbx_seq_one_letter_code
_entity_poly.pdbx_strand_id
1 'polypeptide(L)'
;MRGRTDEDCIAAMTAITDARFQTALIAAATRGGKLPRDFALPAGTAGNTPAQLRSALAPLRRDGTLPEYPLGSDFTPVEQRLARALGWLKGRTADRSGRLRTVLRALPGGATNDHEAAERMSLQNPRGLREIVESRLLALALRETRG
;
A
#
# COMPACT_ATOMS: atom_id res chain seq x y z
N MET A 1 24.65 3.00 -5.57
CA MET A 1 25.70 2.21 -6.26
C MET A 1 26.77 3.18 -6.77
N ARG A 2 27.86 3.41 -6.02
CA ARG A 2 28.93 4.32 -6.49
C ARG A 2 30.00 3.47 -7.20
N GLY A 3 30.39 3.85 -8.43
CA GLY A 3 31.45 3.19 -9.20
C GLY A 3 31.06 1.86 -9.89
N ARG A 4 29.77 1.59 -10.11
CA ARG A 4 29.31 0.39 -10.83
C ARG A 4 29.07 0.70 -12.31
N THR A 5 29.23 -0.30 -13.17
CA THR A 5 28.88 -0.18 -14.59
C THR A 5 27.36 -0.09 -14.76
N ASP A 6 26.92 0.43 -15.90
CA ASP A 6 25.50 0.45 -16.29
C ASP A 6 24.90 -0.97 -16.28
N GLU A 7 25.69 -1.96 -16.70
CA GLU A 7 25.33 -3.39 -16.71
C GLU A 7 25.07 -3.90 -15.28
N ASP A 8 26.00 -3.66 -14.36
CA ASP A 8 25.85 -4.04 -12.95
C ASP A 8 24.59 -3.42 -12.34
N CYS A 9 24.32 -2.15 -12.67
CA CYS A 9 23.17 -1.44 -12.16
C CYS A 9 21.86 -2.02 -12.68
N ILE A 10 21.75 -2.26 -13.99
CA ILE A 10 20.51 -2.79 -14.57
C ILE A 10 20.29 -4.26 -14.19
N ALA A 11 21.34 -5.06 -14.04
CA ALA A 11 21.25 -6.42 -13.52
C ALA A 11 20.70 -6.43 -12.08
N ALA A 12 21.24 -5.59 -11.20
CA ALA A 12 20.80 -5.48 -9.82
C ALA A 12 19.36 -4.95 -9.70
N MET A 13 19.00 -3.92 -10.47
CA MET A 13 17.62 -3.41 -10.51
C MET A 13 16.64 -4.48 -10.99
N THR A 14 17.01 -5.24 -12.03
CA THR A 14 16.17 -6.33 -12.55
C THR A 14 15.96 -7.41 -11.49
N ALA A 15 17.01 -7.79 -10.76
CA ALA A 15 16.93 -8.81 -9.70
C ALA A 15 15.95 -8.44 -8.56
N ILE A 16 15.81 -7.15 -8.24
CA ILE A 16 14.88 -6.65 -7.20
C ILE A 16 13.55 -6.15 -7.74
N THR A 17 13.33 -6.23 -9.06
CA THR A 17 12.06 -5.86 -9.70
C THR A 17 11.02 -6.95 -9.48
N ASP A 18 9.74 -6.57 -9.43
CA ASP A 18 8.63 -7.53 -9.42
C ASP A 18 8.78 -8.53 -10.57
N ALA A 19 8.71 -9.82 -10.25
CA ALA A 19 8.97 -10.93 -11.17
C ALA A 19 8.17 -10.83 -12.47
N ARG A 20 6.97 -10.23 -12.42
CA ARG A 20 6.11 -10.03 -13.59
C ARG A 20 6.70 -9.10 -14.65
N PHE A 21 7.65 -8.23 -14.28
CA PHE A 21 8.28 -7.27 -15.19
C PHE A 21 9.73 -7.64 -15.53
N GLN A 22 10.33 -8.60 -14.83
CA GLN A 22 11.73 -8.99 -15.03
C GLN A 22 12.03 -9.38 -16.48
N THR A 23 11.22 -10.24 -17.10
CA THR A 23 11.43 -10.69 -18.49
C THR A 23 11.40 -9.53 -19.48
N ALA A 24 10.42 -8.63 -19.35
CA ALA A 24 10.30 -7.47 -20.23
C ALA A 24 11.48 -6.50 -20.06
N LEU A 25 11.96 -6.34 -18.82
CA LEU A 25 13.10 -5.49 -18.50
C LEU A 25 14.41 -6.06 -19.06
N ILE A 26 14.66 -7.37 -18.94
CA ILE A 26 15.82 -8.05 -19.55
C ILE A 26 15.81 -7.87 -21.06
N ALA A 27 14.66 -8.08 -21.71
CA ALA A 27 14.54 -7.93 -23.15
C ALA A 27 14.83 -6.48 -23.60
N ALA A 28 14.33 -5.48 -22.86
CA ALA A 28 14.60 -4.08 -23.15
C ALA A 28 16.08 -3.72 -22.95
N ALA A 29 16.69 -4.16 -21.84
CA ALA A 29 18.09 -3.90 -21.53
C ALA A 29 19.05 -4.57 -22.52
N THR A 30 18.74 -5.80 -22.95
CA THR A 30 19.50 -6.53 -23.97
C THR A 30 19.44 -5.83 -25.33
N ARG A 31 18.26 -5.37 -25.76
CA ARG A 31 18.12 -4.58 -27.00
C ARG A 31 18.89 -3.27 -26.93
N GLY A 32 18.95 -2.64 -25.76
CA GLY A 32 19.70 -1.41 -25.53
C GLY A 32 21.20 -1.61 -25.33
N GLY A 33 21.71 -2.85 -25.42
CA GLY A 33 23.13 -3.16 -25.21
C GLY A 33 23.60 -3.01 -23.76
N LYS A 34 22.68 -2.92 -22.79
CA LYS A 34 22.99 -2.80 -21.36
C LYS A 34 23.16 -4.14 -20.65
N LEU A 35 22.71 -5.23 -21.27
CA LEU A 35 22.88 -6.60 -20.79
C LEU A 35 23.33 -7.48 -21.97
N PRO A 36 24.13 -8.53 -21.71
CA PRO A 36 24.49 -9.50 -22.72
C PRO A 36 23.27 -10.36 -23.12
N ARG A 37 23.33 -10.95 -24.32
CA ARG A 37 22.18 -11.69 -24.90
C ARG A 37 21.82 -12.96 -24.15
N ASP A 38 22.79 -13.55 -23.47
CA ASP A 38 22.70 -14.74 -22.64
C ASP A 38 22.50 -14.40 -21.15
N PHE A 39 22.20 -13.13 -20.83
CA PHE A 39 21.95 -12.73 -19.46
C PHE A 39 20.81 -13.54 -18.84
N ALA A 40 21.11 -14.18 -17.71
CA ALA A 40 20.16 -14.87 -16.87
C ALA A 40 20.18 -14.26 -15.48
N LEU A 41 19.01 -14.16 -14.85
CA LEU A 41 18.92 -13.71 -13.47
C LEU A 41 19.50 -14.76 -12.51
N PRO A 42 20.05 -14.33 -11.36
CA PRO A 42 20.45 -15.25 -10.30
C PRO A 42 19.28 -16.15 -9.86
N ALA A 43 19.59 -17.38 -9.46
CA ALA A 43 18.59 -18.28 -8.90
C ALA A 43 17.89 -17.64 -7.69
N GLY A 44 16.56 -17.78 -7.61
CA GLY A 44 15.75 -17.25 -6.49
C GLY A 44 15.16 -15.85 -6.71
N THR A 45 15.55 -15.09 -7.74
CA THR A 45 14.96 -13.76 -8.00
C THR A 45 13.57 -13.81 -8.64
N ALA A 46 13.17 -14.97 -9.19
CA ALA A 46 11.85 -15.19 -9.78
C ALA A 46 10.71 -15.17 -8.74
N GLY A 47 11.03 -15.28 -7.44
CA GLY A 47 10.08 -15.22 -6.35
C GLY A 47 9.65 -13.80 -5.94
N ASN A 48 10.26 -12.76 -6.51
CA ASN A 48 10.00 -11.39 -6.08
C ASN A 48 8.61 -10.89 -6.52
N THR A 49 7.57 -11.35 -5.86
CA THR A 49 6.17 -11.01 -6.15
C THR A 49 5.51 -10.40 -4.92
N PRO A 50 4.52 -9.51 -5.09
CA PRO A 50 3.83 -8.91 -3.96
C PRO A 50 3.20 -9.96 -3.02
N ALA A 51 2.76 -11.10 -3.56
CA ALA A 51 2.18 -12.18 -2.78
C ALA A 51 3.22 -12.87 -1.89
N GLN A 52 4.36 -13.28 -2.47
CA GLN A 52 5.43 -13.94 -1.72
C GLN A 52 6.05 -12.98 -0.70
N LEU A 53 6.30 -11.72 -1.07
CA LEU A 53 6.79 -10.70 -0.14
C LEU A 53 5.84 -10.50 1.05
N ARG A 54 4.51 -10.41 0.80
CA ARG A 54 3.53 -10.33 1.89
C ARG A 54 3.60 -11.54 2.82
N SER A 55 3.70 -12.74 2.26
CA SER A 55 3.80 -13.98 3.04
C SER A 55 5.09 -14.04 3.87
N ALA A 56 6.24 -13.72 3.26
CA ALA A 56 7.54 -13.75 3.91
C ALA A 56 7.66 -12.71 5.03
N LEU A 57 7.06 -11.53 4.85
CA LEU A 57 7.11 -10.44 5.83
C LEU A 57 5.98 -10.51 6.87
N ALA A 58 4.97 -11.36 6.70
CA ALA A 58 3.85 -11.46 7.63
C ALA A 58 4.26 -11.82 9.08
N PRO A 59 5.20 -12.74 9.34
CA PRO A 59 5.66 -13.03 10.70
C PRO A 59 6.25 -11.80 11.39
N LEU A 60 7.12 -11.06 10.70
CA LEU A 60 7.77 -9.86 11.23
C LEU A 60 6.78 -8.72 11.51
N ARG A 61 5.68 -8.66 10.75
CA ARG A 61 4.60 -7.71 11.04
C ARG A 61 3.80 -8.13 12.28
N ARG A 62 3.59 -9.43 12.48
CA ARG A 62 2.80 -9.96 13.60
C ARG A 62 3.54 -9.85 14.94
N ASP A 63 4.85 -10.01 14.96
CA ASP A 63 5.66 -9.89 16.18
C ASP A 63 6.13 -8.44 16.47
N GLY A 64 5.83 -7.51 15.56
CA GLY A 64 6.15 -6.09 15.70
C GLY A 64 7.56 -5.69 15.25
N THR A 65 8.39 -6.65 14.81
CA THR A 65 9.76 -6.37 14.30
C THR A 65 9.75 -5.47 13.07
N LEU A 66 8.76 -5.65 12.20
CA LEU A 66 8.53 -4.84 11.02
C LEU A 66 7.29 -3.96 11.24
N PRO A 67 7.45 -2.73 11.80
CA PRO A 67 6.34 -1.80 11.90
C PRO A 67 5.87 -1.36 10.51
N GLU A 68 4.69 -0.76 10.44
CA GLU A 68 4.11 -0.33 9.17
C GLU A 68 4.98 0.71 8.44
N TYR A 69 5.68 1.55 9.20
CA TYR A 69 6.60 2.57 8.71
C TYR A 69 8.02 2.32 9.25
N PRO A 70 8.76 1.33 8.70
CA PRO A 70 10.04 0.87 9.25
C PRO A 70 11.22 1.80 8.98
N LEU A 71 11.10 2.73 8.04
CA LEU A 71 12.13 3.72 7.70
C LEU A 71 11.87 5.09 8.34
N GLY A 72 10.97 5.14 9.33
CA GLY A 72 10.37 6.38 9.81
C GLY A 72 9.24 6.87 8.91
N SER A 73 8.43 7.78 9.44
CA SER A 73 7.37 8.47 8.71
C SER A 73 7.18 9.85 9.32
N ASP A 74 6.93 10.83 8.47
CA ASP A 74 6.50 12.17 8.90
C ASP A 74 5.03 12.19 9.36
N PHE A 75 4.32 11.06 9.22
CA PHE A 75 2.95 10.94 9.73
C PHE A 75 2.94 10.73 11.24
N THR A 76 2.17 11.58 11.90
CA THR A 76 1.76 11.37 13.28
C THR A 76 0.98 10.06 13.44
N PRO A 77 0.86 9.50 14.66
CA PRO A 77 0.07 8.30 14.89
C PRO A 77 -1.38 8.39 14.39
N VAL A 78 -2.00 9.57 14.47
CA VAL A 78 -3.34 9.84 13.95
C VAL A 78 -3.37 9.74 12.42
N GLU A 79 -2.40 10.34 11.76
CA GLU A 79 -2.28 10.33 10.30
C GLU A 79 -1.98 8.92 9.77
N GLN A 80 -1.22 8.10 10.49
CA GLN A 80 -1.02 6.70 10.13
C GLN A 80 -2.34 5.91 10.21
N ARG A 81 -3.14 6.09 11.27
CA ARG A 81 -4.48 5.48 11.39
C ARG A 81 -5.39 5.93 10.24
N LEU A 82 -5.39 7.22 9.93
CA LEU A 82 -6.17 7.80 8.82
C LEU A 82 -5.72 7.26 7.46
N ALA A 83 -4.41 7.17 7.21
CA ALA A 83 -3.87 6.64 5.96
C ALA A 83 -4.34 5.19 5.73
N ARG A 84 -4.31 4.34 6.76
CA ARG A 84 -4.87 2.98 6.70
C ARG A 84 -6.36 2.99 6.38
N ALA A 85 -7.15 3.74 7.15
CA ALA A 85 -8.60 3.81 6.98
C ALA A 85 -9.00 4.30 5.58
N LEU A 86 -8.38 5.38 5.11
CA LEU A 86 -8.65 5.96 3.79
C LEU A 86 -8.17 5.05 2.66
N GLY A 87 -7.04 4.37 2.83
CA GLY A 87 -6.57 3.35 1.89
C GLY A 87 -7.55 2.18 1.75
N TRP A 88 -8.06 1.67 2.88
CA TRP A 88 -9.11 0.65 2.89
C TRP A 88 -10.38 1.14 2.19
N LEU A 89 -10.82 2.36 2.49
CA LEU A 89 -12.01 2.95 1.88
C LEU A 89 -11.86 3.07 0.36
N LYS A 90 -10.73 3.61 -0.11
CA LYS A 90 -10.40 3.75 -1.53
C LYS A 90 -10.50 2.41 -2.26
N GLY A 91 -9.96 1.33 -1.68
CA GLY A 91 -10.04 -0.01 -2.25
C GLY A 91 -11.47 -0.56 -2.33
N ARG A 92 -12.30 -0.27 -1.33
CA ARG A 92 -13.70 -0.72 -1.27
C ARG A 92 -14.66 0.11 -2.13
N THR A 93 -14.27 1.33 -2.51
CA THR A 93 -15.08 2.25 -3.32
C THR A 93 -14.57 2.41 -4.76
N ALA A 94 -13.68 1.53 -5.21
CA ALA A 94 -13.05 1.59 -6.53
C ALA A 94 -14.07 1.45 -7.68
N ASP A 95 -15.08 0.59 -7.51
CA ASP A 95 -16.17 0.39 -8.46
C ASP A 95 -17.52 0.88 -7.89
N ARG A 96 -18.52 1.04 -8.76
CA ARG A 96 -19.85 1.56 -8.37
C ARG A 96 -20.57 0.66 -7.37
N SER A 97 -20.48 -0.66 -7.55
CA SER A 97 -21.15 -1.63 -6.66
C SER A 97 -20.48 -1.67 -5.29
N GLY A 98 -19.15 -1.68 -5.25
CA GLY A 98 -18.34 -1.59 -4.04
C GLY A 98 -18.64 -0.31 -3.26
N ARG A 99 -18.74 0.83 -3.96
CA ARG A 99 -19.09 2.11 -3.36
C ARG A 99 -20.47 2.07 -2.70
N LEU A 100 -21.51 1.63 -3.41
CA LEU A 100 -22.87 1.56 -2.87
C LEU A 100 -22.93 0.64 -1.64
N ARG A 101 -22.33 -0.55 -1.74
CA ARG A 101 -22.26 -1.50 -0.62
C ARG A 101 -21.55 -0.90 0.60
N THR A 102 -20.47 -0.15 0.38
CA THR A 102 -19.69 0.45 1.46
C THR A 102 -20.47 1.57 2.16
N VAL A 103 -21.18 2.41 1.39
CA VAL A 103 -22.09 3.42 1.95
C VAL A 103 -23.21 2.76 2.75
N LEU A 104 -23.88 1.75 2.19
CA LEU A 104 -24.96 1.02 2.89
C LEU A 104 -24.48 0.40 4.21
N ARG A 105 -23.25 -0.12 4.26
CA ARG A 105 -22.65 -0.65 5.50
C ARG A 105 -22.27 0.43 6.51
N ALA A 106 -21.98 1.65 6.06
CA ALA A 106 -21.63 2.76 6.93
C ALA A 106 -22.86 3.45 7.54
N LEU A 107 -23.99 3.47 6.83
CA LEU A 107 -25.22 4.14 7.27
C LEU A 107 -25.73 3.74 8.66
N PRO A 108 -25.81 2.46 9.06
CA PRO A 108 -26.26 2.09 10.41
C PRO A 108 -25.25 2.42 11.50
N GLY A 109 -24.00 2.74 11.13
CA GLY A 109 -22.97 3.15 12.06
C GLY A 109 -23.14 4.60 12.54
N GLY A 110 -22.74 4.86 13.78
CA GLY A 110 -22.59 6.21 14.32
C GLY A 110 -21.30 6.89 13.84
N ALA A 111 -21.06 8.11 14.32
CA ALA A 111 -19.78 8.80 14.17
C ALA A 111 -18.65 7.99 14.86
N THR A 112 -17.41 8.27 14.47
CA THR A 112 -16.25 7.63 15.09
C THR A 112 -16.06 8.13 16.51
N ASN A 113 -15.62 7.25 17.43
CA ASN A 113 -15.17 7.63 18.76
C ASN A 113 -13.72 8.15 18.77
N ASP A 114 -13.01 8.07 17.62
CA ASP A 114 -11.67 8.63 17.45
C ASP A 114 -11.78 10.13 17.13
N HIS A 115 -11.86 10.95 18.18
CA HIS A 115 -12.04 12.40 18.07
C HIS A 115 -10.89 13.07 17.32
N GLU A 116 -9.64 12.67 17.56
CA GLU A 116 -8.47 13.21 16.87
C GLU A 116 -8.54 12.96 15.36
N ALA A 117 -8.94 11.76 14.95
CA ALA A 117 -9.12 11.43 13.54
C ALA A 117 -10.27 12.21 12.90
N ALA A 118 -11.39 12.39 13.64
CA ALA A 118 -12.51 13.18 13.18
C ALA A 118 -12.16 14.67 13.04
N GLU A 119 -11.43 15.24 14.01
CA GLU A 119 -10.95 16.62 13.99
C GLU A 119 -9.99 16.85 12.83
N ARG A 120 -8.99 15.97 12.65
CA ARG A 120 -8.02 16.06 11.56
C ARG A 120 -8.66 16.03 10.18
N MET A 121 -9.78 15.31 10.05
CA MET A 121 -10.60 15.23 8.83
C MET A 121 -11.69 16.32 8.75
N SER A 122 -11.82 17.19 9.75
CA SER A 122 -12.89 18.19 9.87
C SER A 122 -14.31 17.60 9.90
N LEU A 123 -14.45 16.39 10.44
CA LEU A 123 -15.70 15.62 10.52
C LEU A 123 -16.24 15.47 11.96
N GLN A 124 -15.68 16.20 12.93
CA GLN A 124 -16.10 16.15 14.33
C GLN A 124 -17.53 16.64 14.57
N ASN A 125 -18.00 17.62 13.79
CA ASN A 125 -19.34 18.17 13.89
C ASN A 125 -19.91 18.38 12.48
N PRO A 126 -20.38 17.31 11.82
CA PRO A 126 -20.86 17.37 10.45
C PRO A 126 -22.17 18.17 10.37
N ARG A 127 -22.20 19.19 9.51
CA ARG A 127 -23.34 20.11 9.36
C ARG A 127 -24.21 19.78 8.14
N GLY A 128 -23.70 18.96 7.21
CA GLY A 128 -24.40 18.58 5.98
C GLY A 128 -24.56 17.07 5.79
N LEU A 129 -25.52 16.66 4.95
CA LEU A 129 -25.77 15.25 4.62
C LEU A 129 -24.52 14.52 4.11
N ARG A 130 -23.72 15.22 3.29
CA ARG A 130 -22.46 14.69 2.77
C ARG A 130 -21.45 14.41 3.88
N GLU A 131 -21.22 15.37 4.77
CA GLU A 131 -20.29 15.24 5.89
C GLU A 131 -20.76 14.16 6.88
N ILE A 132 -22.08 13.98 7.05
CA ILE A 132 -22.65 12.89 7.85
C ILE A 132 -22.27 11.54 7.23
N VAL A 133 -22.41 11.38 5.91
CA VAL A 133 -22.00 10.14 5.22
C VAL A 133 -20.48 9.95 5.32
N GLU A 134 -19.68 10.99 5.11
CA GLU A 134 -18.22 10.94 5.22
C GLU A 134 -17.75 10.56 6.64
N SER A 135 -18.36 11.13 7.69
CA SER A 135 -18.05 10.77 9.09
C SER A 135 -18.39 9.31 9.41
N ARG A 136 -19.49 8.78 8.88
CA ARG A 136 -19.86 7.36 9.03
C ARG A 136 -18.94 6.43 8.24
N LEU A 137 -18.54 6.82 7.03
CA LEU A 137 -17.57 6.09 6.24
C LEU A 137 -16.20 6.05 6.93
N LEU A 138 -15.77 7.17 7.51
CA LEU A 138 -14.56 7.25 8.31
C LEU A 138 -14.64 6.32 9.53
N ALA A 139 -15.77 6.34 10.26
CA ALA A 139 -16.00 5.47 11.41
C ALA A 139 -15.98 3.98 11.03
N LEU A 140 -16.60 3.62 9.90
CA LEU A 140 -16.54 2.26 9.35
C LEU A 140 -15.10 1.87 9.02
N ALA A 141 -14.38 2.71 8.29
CA ALA A 141 -13.03 2.43 7.86
C ALA A 141 -12.07 2.27 9.06
N LEU A 142 -12.12 3.19 10.03
CA LEU A 142 -11.31 3.11 11.25
C LEU A 142 -11.59 1.82 12.05
N ARG A 143 -12.85 1.36 12.11
CA ARG A 143 -13.20 0.09 12.76
C ARG A 143 -12.63 -1.12 12.02
N GLU A 144 -12.68 -1.11 10.69
CA GLU A 144 -12.22 -2.22 9.84
C GLU A 144 -10.68 -2.29 9.76
N THR A 145 -9.99 -1.19 10.05
CA THR A 145 -8.52 -1.11 10.08
C THR A 145 -7.95 -1.00 11.50
N ARG A 146 -8.73 -1.38 12.53
CA ARG A 146 -8.19 -1.61 13.87
C ARG A 146 -7.38 -2.91 13.85
N GLY A 147 -6.07 -2.75 13.68
CA GLY A 147 -5.06 -3.80 13.65
C GLY A 147 -3.69 -3.17 13.76
#